data_AF-A0A800IH41-F1
#
_entry.id   AF-A0A800IH41-F1
#
_cell.length_a   1.000
_cell.length_b   1.000
_cell.length_c   1.000
_cell.angle_alpha   90.00
_cell.angle_beta   90.00
_cell.angle_gamma   90.00
#
_symmetry.space_group_name_H-M   'P 1'
#
loop_
_entity.id
_entity.type
_entity.pdbx_description
1 polymer ?
#
loop_
_entity_poly.entity_id
_entity_poly.type
_entity_poly.pdbx_seq_one_letter_code
_entity_poly.pdbx_strand_id
1 'polypeptide(L)'
;MRIMPFFKRPLAHIVWATLLLSAMSPLTVAAALPDFTQLVEQAAPAVVNISTSRTVDEKTAGKSFSLPNQDQLPDIFKHFFERQFPQQKPRQQGPNPKLQSLGSGFIISDDGYLLTNY
;
A
#
# COMPACT_ATOMS: atom_id res chain seq x y z
N MET A 1 -9.74 -11.89 81.35
CA MET A 1 -9.01 -12.11 80.08
C MET A 1 -10.04 -12.38 78.97
N ARG A 2 -10.42 -11.37 78.20
CA ARG A 2 -11.38 -11.50 77.08
C ARG A 2 -10.76 -10.80 75.88
N ILE A 3 -10.29 -11.60 74.92
CA ILE A 3 -9.61 -11.17 73.70
C ILE A 3 -10.69 -11.03 72.62
N MET A 4 -10.86 -9.84 72.04
CA MET A 4 -11.79 -9.56 70.93
C MET A 4 -11.36 -8.29 70.18
N PRO A 5 -11.74 -8.11 68.90
CA PRO A 5 -10.94 -8.56 67.76
C PRO A 5 -10.45 -7.37 66.91
N PHE A 6 -9.14 -7.28 66.69
CA PHE A 6 -8.50 -6.19 65.93
C PHE A 6 -8.64 -6.32 64.39
N PHE A 7 -9.39 -7.32 63.88
CA PHE A 7 -9.24 -7.79 62.50
C PHE A 7 -10.27 -7.26 61.48
N LYS A 8 -11.26 -6.44 61.88
CA LYS A 8 -12.35 -6.01 60.96
C LYS A 8 -12.15 -4.66 60.24
N ARG A 9 -11.19 -3.85 60.66
CA ARG A 9 -10.89 -2.52 60.06
C ARG A 9 -10.01 -2.52 58.79
N PRO A 10 -9.05 -3.45 58.57
CA PRO A 10 -8.17 -3.36 57.41
C PRO A 10 -8.89 -3.71 56.10
N LEU A 11 -9.93 -4.54 56.16
CA LEU A 11 -10.70 -4.96 54.99
C LEU A 11 -11.41 -3.78 54.32
N ALA A 12 -11.94 -2.83 55.10
CA ALA A 12 -12.59 -1.64 54.57
C ALA A 12 -11.59 -0.74 53.83
N HIS A 13 -10.39 -0.53 54.38
CA HIS A 13 -9.36 0.27 53.73
C HIS A 13 -8.84 -0.37 52.45
N ILE A 14 -8.75 -1.71 52.39
CA ILE A 14 -8.38 -2.44 51.17
C ILE A 14 -9.47 -2.26 50.10
N VAL A 15 -10.75 -2.33 50.46
CA VAL A 15 -11.87 -2.09 49.53
C VAL A 15 -11.87 -0.65 49.01
N TRP A 16 -11.65 0.33 49.89
CA TRP A 16 -11.55 1.74 49.49
C TRP A 16 -10.32 2.02 48.62
N ALA A 17 -9.18 1.41 48.93
CA ALA A 17 -7.96 1.55 48.14
C ALA A 17 -8.11 0.91 46.75
N THR A 18 -8.76 -0.25 46.65
CA THR A 18 -9.05 -0.88 45.35
C THR A 18 -10.09 -0.10 44.55
N LEU A 19 -11.10 0.47 45.19
CA LEU A 19 -12.08 1.34 44.53
C LEU A 19 -11.41 2.61 43.97
N LEU A 20 -10.53 3.25 44.75
CA LEU A 20 -9.77 4.43 44.31
C LEU A 20 -8.79 4.11 43.18
N LEU A 21 -8.13 2.95 43.23
CA LEU A 21 -7.20 2.54 42.19
C LEU A 21 -7.93 2.21 40.87
N SER A 22 -9.13 1.63 40.95
CA SER A 22 -9.94 1.35 39.75
C SER A 22 -10.51 2.61 39.08
N ALA A 23 -10.69 3.69 39.85
CA ALA A 23 -11.12 5.00 39.34
C ALA A 23 -10.02 5.74 38.57
N MET A 24 -8.75 5.33 38.70
CA MET A 24 -7.61 5.88 37.95
C MET A 24 -7.26 5.05 36.72
N SER A 25 -8.25 4.55 35.99
CA SER A 25 -8.00 3.88 34.70
C SER A 25 -7.65 4.90 33.61
N PRO A 26 -6.61 4.65 32.79
CA PRO A 26 -6.24 5.57 31.72
C PRO A 26 -7.33 5.58 30.64
N LEU A 27 -7.74 6.78 30.23
CA LEU A 27 -8.59 7.00 29.05
C LEU A 27 -7.75 6.72 27.80
N THR A 28 -7.90 5.54 27.21
CA THR A 28 -7.33 5.23 25.90
C THR A 28 -8.19 5.89 24.83
N VAL A 29 -7.69 6.99 24.25
CA VAL A 29 -8.29 7.60 23.06
C VAL A 29 -7.77 6.85 21.84
N ALA A 30 -8.66 6.17 21.12
CA ALA A 30 -8.34 5.60 19.82
C ALA A 30 -8.20 6.74 18.81
N ALA A 31 -7.02 6.91 18.23
CA ALA A 31 -6.82 7.86 17.14
C ALA A 31 -7.63 7.38 15.92
N ALA A 32 -8.51 8.22 15.40
CA ALA A 32 -9.16 7.97 14.12
C ALA A 32 -8.12 8.04 13.00
N LEU A 33 -8.25 7.18 11.99
CA LEU A 33 -7.42 7.26 10.80
C LEU A 33 -7.70 8.57 10.06
N PRO A 34 -6.67 9.24 9.52
CA PRO A 34 -6.87 10.44 8.71
C PRO A 34 -7.67 10.09 7.45
N ASP A 35 -8.56 11.01 7.05
CA ASP A 35 -9.29 10.93 5.79
C ASP A 35 -8.41 11.47 4.65
N PHE A 36 -8.15 10.62 3.66
CA PHE A 36 -7.34 10.96 2.48
C PHE A 36 -8.18 11.31 1.24
N THR A 37 -9.51 11.28 1.35
CA THR A 37 -10.42 11.45 0.20
C THR A 37 -10.15 12.75 -0.54
N GLN A 38 -10.02 13.86 0.17
CA GLN A 38 -9.74 15.16 -0.44
C GLN A 38 -8.38 15.21 -1.13
N LEU A 39 -7.36 14.57 -0.56
CA LEU A 39 -6.03 14.50 -1.16
C LEU A 39 -6.06 13.67 -2.45
N VAL A 40 -6.81 12.57 -2.45
CA VAL A 40 -7.00 11.74 -3.63
C VAL A 40 -7.76 12.50 -4.71
N GLU A 41 -8.85 13.18 -4.36
CA GLU A 41 -9.63 14.00 -5.32
C GLU A 41 -8.77 15.06 -6.01
N GLN A 42 -7.86 15.69 -5.26
CA GLN A 42 -6.96 16.72 -5.79
C GLN A 42 -5.81 16.12 -6.63
N ALA A 43 -5.23 15.00 -6.19
CA ALA A 43 -4.01 14.45 -6.80
C ALA A 43 -4.28 13.42 -7.91
N ALA A 44 -5.42 12.72 -7.90
CA ALA A 44 -5.75 11.67 -8.86
C ALA A 44 -5.69 12.13 -10.33
N PRO A 45 -6.12 13.35 -10.71
CA PRO A 45 -6.02 13.80 -12.09
C PRO A 45 -4.58 13.88 -12.64
N ALA A 46 -3.57 13.99 -11.76
CA ALA A 46 -2.17 14.01 -12.18
C ALA A 46 -1.64 12.60 -12.51
N VAL A 47 -2.34 11.53 -12.13
CA VAL A 47 -1.87 10.15 -12.30
C VAL A 47 -2.25 9.61 -13.67
N VAL A 48 -1.28 9.07 -14.39
CA VAL A 48 -1.47 8.53 -15.75
C VAL A 48 -0.98 7.09 -15.89
N ASN A 49 -1.58 6.36 -16.82
CA ASN A 49 -1.09 5.06 -17.28
C ASN A 49 -0.11 5.27 -18.44
N ILE A 50 1.04 4.61 -18.39
CA ILE A 50 2.12 4.71 -19.37
C ILE A 50 2.27 3.37 -20.08
N SER A 51 2.27 3.41 -21.40
CA SER A 51 2.67 2.28 -22.26
C SER A 51 3.84 2.70 -23.14
N THR A 52 4.95 1.96 -23.08
CA THR A 52 6.12 2.21 -23.92
C THR A 52 6.41 1.00 -24.80
N SER A 53 6.87 1.25 -26.02
CA SER A 53 7.38 0.20 -26.92
C SER A 53 8.73 0.63 -27.48
N ARG A 54 9.73 -0.24 -27.37
CA ARG A 54 11.07 -0.03 -27.93
C ARG A 54 11.39 -1.15 -28.90
N THR A 55 11.88 -0.79 -30.08
CA THR A 55 12.49 -1.75 -31.02
C THR A 55 13.94 -1.93 -30.59
N VAL A 56 14.32 -3.17 -30.25
CA VAL A 56 15.69 -3.51 -29.84
C VAL A 56 16.34 -4.37 -30.91
N ASP A 57 17.59 -4.04 -31.24
CA ASP A 57 18.43 -4.92 -32.05
C ASP A 57 18.77 -6.18 -31.24
N GLU A 58 18.83 -7.33 -31.92
CA GLU A 58 18.97 -8.67 -31.33
C GLU A 58 20.14 -8.80 -30.32
N LYS A 59 21.17 -7.95 -30.45
CA LYS A 59 22.35 -7.93 -29.57
C LYS A 59 22.10 -7.30 -28.19
N THR A 60 21.06 -6.50 -28.03
CA THR A 60 20.74 -5.77 -26.78
C THR A 60 19.52 -6.34 -26.05
N ALA A 61 18.77 -7.22 -26.71
CA ALA A 61 17.55 -7.85 -26.18
C ALA A 61 17.75 -8.67 -24.88
N GLY A 62 19.00 -9.02 -24.54
CA GLY A 62 19.31 -9.81 -23.35
C GLY A 62 19.51 -9.02 -22.04
N LYS A 63 19.49 -7.67 -22.04
CA LYS A 63 20.03 -6.90 -20.89
C LYS A 63 19.14 -5.90 -20.18
N SER A 64 17.94 -5.58 -20.65
CA SER A 64 17.14 -4.57 -19.96
C SER A 64 15.65 -4.81 -20.09
N PHE A 65 14.98 -4.67 -18.95
CA PHE A 65 13.53 -4.70 -18.75
C PHE A 65 12.93 -6.08 -18.45
N SER A 66 13.03 -6.47 -17.19
CA SER A 66 12.12 -7.45 -16.60
C SER A 66 10.73 -6.84 -16.56
N LEU A 67 9.81 -7.31 -17.41
CA LEU A 67 8.39 -7.15 -17.08
C LEU A 67 8.19 -7.75 -15.68
N PRO A 68 7.40 -7.14 -14.80
CA PRO A 68 7.00 -7.78 -13.56
C PRO A 68 6.43 -9.16 -13.94
N ASN A 69 6.97 -10.23 -13.34
CA ASN A 69 6.43 -11.57 -13.55
C ASN A 69 4.92 -11.51 -13.29
N GLN A 70 4.10 -11.85 -14.29
CA GLN A 70 2.63 -11.84 -14.14
C GLN A 70 2.16 -12.67 -12.94
N ASP A 71 2.95 -13.67 -12.56
CA ASP A 71 2.72 -14.53 -11.39
C ASP A 71 2.89 -13.80 -10.05
N GLN A 72 3.60 -12.67 -10.02
CA GLN A 72 3.82 -11.84 -8.83
C GLN A 72 2.86 -10.64 -8.74
N LEU A 73 2.07 -10.39 -9.78
CA LEU A 73 1.10 -9.30 -9.78
C LEU A 73 -0.14 -9.68 -8.97
N PRO A 74 -0.60 -8.83 -8.03
CA PRO A 74 -1.90 -9.00 -7.39
C PRO A 74 -3.04 -9.13 -8.42
N ASP A 75 -4.06 -9.93 -8.12
CA ASP A 75 -5.15 -10.26 -9.06
C ASP A 75 -5.91 -9.02 -9.58
N ILE A 76 -5.96 -7.95 -8.77
CA ILE A 76 -6.53 -6.65 -9.16
C ILE A 76 -5.81 -6.02 -10.36
N PHE A 77 -4.52 -6.30 -10.54
CA PHE A 77 -3.72 -5.75 -11.63
C PHE A 77 -3.72 -6.69 -12.84
N LYS A 78 -3.86 -8.02 -12.66
CA LYS A 78 -3.87 -9.00 -13.77
C LYS A 78 -4.85 -8.63 -14.89
N HIS A 79 -6.07 -8.25 -14.52
CA HIS A 79 -7.11 -7.83 -15.47
C HIS A 79 -6.74 -6.58 -16.29
N PHE A 80 -5.89 -5.69 -15.78
CA PHE A 80 -5.37 -4.56 -16.54
C PHE A 80 -4.30 -5.02 -17.54
N PHE A 81 -3.36 -5.85 -17.08
CA PHE A 81 -2.27 -6.36 -17.90
C PHE A 81 -2.76 -7.30 -19.01
N GLU A 82 -3.70 -8.21 -18.73
CA GLU A 82 -4.26 -9.13 -19.74
C GLU A 82 -5.02 -8.41 -20.85
N ARG A 83 -5.72 -7.31 -20.53
CA ARG A 83 -6.43 -6.49 -21.52
C ARG A 83 -5.47 -5.69 -22.39
N GLN A 84 -4.37 -5.20 -21.81
CA GLN A 84 -3.39 -4.37 -22.53
C GLN A 84 -2.35 -5.20 -23.28
N PHE A 85 -2.08 -6.41 -22.82
CA PHE A 85 -1.26 -7.42 -23.49
C PHE A 85 -2.15 -8.58 -23.92
N PRO A 86 -2.92 -8.46 -25.03
CA PRO A 86 -3.56 -9.62 -25.61
C PRO A 86 -2.48 -10.68 -25.79
N GLN A 87 -2.66 -11.84 -25.15
CA GLN A 87 -1.74 -12.98 -25.19
C GLN A 87 -1.06 -12.99 -26.54
N GLN A 88 0.23 -12.65 -26.56
CA GLN A 88 1.02 -12.72 -27.76
C GLN A 88 0.97 -14.19 -28.19
N LYS A 89 0.02 -14.53 -29.06
CA LYS A 89 0.17 -15.69 -29.94
C LYS A 89 1.58 -15.56 -30.50
N PRO A 90 2.41 -16.62 -30.51
CA PRO A 90 3.78 -16.55 -30.99
C PRO A 90 3.73 -16.28 -32.51
N ARG A 91 3.53 -15.02 -32.88
CA ARG A 91 3.44 -14.58 -34.25
C ARG A 91 4.65 -13.71 -34.51
N GLN A 92 5.62 -14.41 -35.09
CA GLN A 92 6.68 -13.89 -35.94
C GLN A 92 7.71 -13.02 -35.19
N GLN A 93 8.80 -13.71 -34.84
CA GLN A 93 10.16 -13.17 -34.91
C GLN A 93 10.34 -12.50 -36.29
N GLY A 94 9.94 -11.23 -36.40
CA GLY A 94 10.56 -10.32 -37.36
C GLY A 94 11.96 -9.96 -36.86
N PRO A 95 12.84 -9.45 -37.74
CA PRO A 95 14.25 -9.20 -37.42
C PRO A 95 14.51 -8.27 -36.22
N ASN A 96 13.50 -7.54 -35.73
CA ASN A 96 13.61 -6.69 -34.55
C ASN A 96 12.48 -6.97 -33.54
N PRO A 97 12.74 -7.65 -32.41
CA PRO A 97 11.76 -7.81 -31.35
C PRO A 97 11.34 -6.44 -30.79
N LYS A 98 10.03 -6.25 -30.57
CA LYS A 98 9.47 -5.09 -29.88
C LYS A 98 9.35 -5.40 -28.39
N LEU A 99 10.10 -4.70 -27.57
CA LEU A 99 9.96 -4.72 -26.12
C LEU A 99 8.81 -3.77 -25.74
N GLN A 100 7.91 -4.22 -24.88
CA GLN A 100 6.78 -3.42 -24.39
C GLN A 100 6.81 -3.36 -22.87
N SER A 101 6.43 -2.20 -22.32
CA SER A 101 6.40 -1.95 -20.88
C SER A 101 5.15 -1.15 -20.51
N LEU A 102 4.58 -1.48 -19.36
CA LEU A 102 3.48 -0.74 -18.74
C LEU A 102 3.91 -0.21 -17.37
N GLY A 103 3.39 0.95 -16.99
CA GLY A 103 3.62 1.55 -15.70
C GLY A 103 2.64 2.68 -15.41
N SER A 104 2.81 3.31 -14.26
CA SER A 104 2.14 4.56 -13.90
C SER A 104 3.14 5.70 -13.82
N GLY A 105 2.64 6.93 -13.89
CA GLY A 105 3.44 8.12 -13.58
C GLY A 105 2.57 9.32 -13.25
N PHE A 106 3.23 10.47 -13.09
CA PHE A 106 2.61 11.71 -12.66
C PHE A 106 2.91 12.83 -13.65
N ILE A 107 1.90 13.61 -14.02
CA ILE A 107 2.08 14.91 -14.66
C ILE A 107 2.51 15.90 -13.58
N ILE A 108 3.68 16.50 -13.71
CA ILE A 108 4.26 17.38 -12.69
C ILE A 108 4.22 18.87 -13.05
N SER A 109 3.91 19.18 -14.31
CA SER A 109 3.89 20.54 -14.85
C SER A 109 2.85 20.67 -15.98
N ASP A 110 2.29 21.87 -16.16
CA ASP A 110 1.23 22.16 -17.14
C ASP A 110 1.68 22.05 -18.62
N ASP A 111 2.98 22.09 -18.87
CA ASP A 111 3.60 21.84 -20.18
C ASP A 111 3.78 20.35 -20.50
N GLY A 112 3.35 19.46 -19.60
CA GLY A 112 3.23 18.02 -19.85
C GLY A 112 4.44 17.18 -19.44
N TYR A 113 5.34 17.69 -18.57
CA TYR A 113 6.39 16.85 -18.00
C TYR A 113 5.84 15.72 -17.14
N LEU A 114 6.40 14.53 -17.32
CA LEU A 114 5.97 13.30 -16.67
C LEU A 114 7.09 12.71 -15.81
N LEU A 115 6.77 12.34 -14.57
CA LEU A 115 7.65 11.59 -13.67
C LEU A 115 7.22 10.12 -13.62
N THR A 116 8.17 9.21 -13.87
CA THR A 116 8.00 7.76 -13.80
C THR A 116 9.30 7.10 -13.32
N ASN A 117 9.24 5.81 -13.01
CA ASN A 117 10.42 5.01 -12.70
C ASN A 117 11.29 4.77 -13.94
N TYR A 118 12.61 4.59 -13.71
CA TYR A 118 13.63 4.31 -14.73
C TYR A 118 13.55 2.86 -15.25
#